data_AF-A0A060YEE0-F1
#
_entry.id   AF-A0A060YEE0-F1
#
_cell.length_a   1.000
_cell.length_b   1.000
_cell.length_c   1.000
_cell.angle_alpha   90.00
_cell.angle_beta   90.00
_cell.angle_gamma   90.00
#
_symmetry.space_group_name_H-M   'P 1'
#
loop_
_entity.id
_entity.type
_entity.pdbx_description
1 polymer ?
#
loop_
_entity_poly.entity_id
_entity_poly.type
_entity_poly.pdbx_seq_one_letter_code
_entity_poly.pdbx_strand_id
1 'polypeptide(L)'
;MAPGPGFSDEKNETLCESESTVYVHNPHLDGMKDDILYHFNLGTSTHNLPAMFGDVKFVCVGGSPWRMKSFIEYIAGELSLEDPKAEYPNICAGTDRYAMYKIGPVLSVS
;
A
#
# COMPACT_ATOMS: atom_id res chain seq x y z
N MET A 1 -11.21 57.51 -12.28
CA MET A 1 -10.53 56.26 -11.90
C MET A 1 -11.11 55.16 -12.78
N ALA A 2 -10.31 54.60 -13.69
CA ALA A 2 -10.79 53.62 -14.66
C ALA A 2 -11.15 52.29 -13.97
N PRO A 3 -12.12 51.51 -14.47
CA PRO A 3 -12.33 50.13 -14.05
C PRO A 3 -11.18 49.28 -14.57
N GLY A 4 -10.50 48.54 -13.67
CA GLY A 4 -9.49 47.57 -14.03
C GLY A 4 -10.11 46.34 -14.72
N PRO A 5 -9.37 45.67 -15.61
CA PRO A 5 -9.89 44.59 -16.44
C PRO A 5 -10.15 43.32 -15.61
N GLY A 6 -11.22 42.63 -15.98
CA GLY A 6 -11.66 41.37 -15.39
C GLY A 6 -10.56 40.31 -15.42
N PHE A 7 -10.42 39.62 -14.30
CA PHE A 7 -9.67 38.39 -14.22
C PHE A 7 -10.57 37.28 -14.77
N SER A 8 -10.18 36.78 -15.94
CA SER A 8 -10.82 35.70 -16.68
C SER A 8 -10.80 34.38 -15.91
N ASP A 9 -11.93 33.68 -15.95
CA ASP A 9 -12.05 32.26 -15.62
C ASP A 9 -11.01 31.46 -16.43
N GLU A 10 -10.02 30.89 -15.76
CA GLU A 10 -9.06 29.99 -16.41
C GLU A 10 -9.02 28.62 -15.73
N LYS A 11 -9.66 27.68 -16.44
CA LYS A 11 -9.40 26.25 -16.54
C LYS A 11 -9.63 25.40 -15.28
N ASN A 12 -10.84 24.83 -15.25
CA ASN A 12 -11.09 23.52 -14.67
C ASN A 12 -10.31 22.47 -15.48
N GLU A 13 -9.01 22.34 -15.19
CA GLU A 13 -8.21 21.23 -15.71
C GLU A 13 -8.76 19.95 -15.09
N THR A 14 -9.44 19.15 -15.91
CA THR A 14 -9.73 17.76 -15.57
C THR A 14 -8.39 17.07 -15.38
N LEU A 15 -8.00 16.87 -14.12
CA LEU A 15 -6.90 16.00 -13.75
C LEU A 15 -7.24 14.60 -14.27
N CYS A 16 -6.74 14.26 -15.46
CA CYS A 16 -6.57 12.87 -15.82
C CYS A 16 -5.55 12.31 -14.84
N GLU A 17 -6.04 11.67 -13.80
CA GLU A 17 -5.24 10.93 -12.83
C GLU A 17 -4.47 9.85 -13.62
N SER A 18 -3.24 10.16 -14.01
CA SER A 18 -2.34 9.16 -14.55
C SER A 18 -1.98 8.26 -13.37
N GLU A 19 -2.64 7.11 -13.25
CA GLU A 19 -2.31 6.09 -12.24
C GLU A 19 -0.81 5.76 -12.37
N SER A 20 -0.01 6.34 -11.47
CA SER A 20 1.44 6.10 -11.44
C SER A 20 1.66 4.67 -10.98
N THR A 21 1.94 3.78 -11.93
CA THR A 21 2.20 2.37 -11.65
C THR A 21 3.58 2.24 -10.98
N VAL A 22 3.73 1.27 -10.07
CA VAL A 22 5.03 0.95 -9.47
C VAL A 22 5.88 0.20 -10.49
N TYR A 23 7.08 0.70 -10.77
CA TYR A 23 8.01 0.08 -11.71
C TYR A 23 9.27 -0.42 -11.01
N VAL A 24 9.82 -1.53 -11.51
CA VAL A 24 11.10 -2.10 -11.07
C VAL A 24 12.13 -1.97 -12.19
N HIS A 25 13.36 -1.59 -11.83
CA HIS A 25 14.46 -1.44 -12.79
C HIS A 25 15.37 -2.67 -12.76
N ASN A 26 14.81 -3.84 -13.06
CA ASN A 26 15.57 -5.09 -13.15
C ASN A 26 15.03 -5.96 -14.31
N PRO A 27 15.75 -6.04 -15.44
CA PRO A 27 15.28 -6.76 -16.63
C PRO A 27 15.26 -8.29 -16.45
N HIS A 28 15.85 -8.81 -15.36
CA HIS A 28 15.89 -10.24 -15.09
C HIS A 28 14.59 -10.76 -14.46
N LEU A 29 13.79 -9.90 -13.83
CA LEU A 29 12.57 -10.32 -13.13
C LEU A 29 11.51 -10.87 -14.09
N ASP A 30 11.34 -10.25 -15.27
CA ASP A 30 10.34 -10.68 -16.26
C ASP A 30 10.62 -12.09 -16.81
N GLY A 31 11.88 -12.54 -16.79
CA GLY A 31 12.28 -13.87 -17.23
C GLY A 31 12.20 -14.95 -16.15
N MET A 32 11.91 -14.58 -14.89
CA MET A 32 11.84 -15.52 -13.79
C MET A 32 10.52 -16.28 -13.82
N LYS A 33 10.61 -17.61 -13.71
CA LYS A 33 9.42 -18.47 -13.58
C LYS A 33 8.71 -18.25 -12.24
N ASP A 34 9.50 -17.98 -11.20
CA ASP A 34 9.03 -17.74 -9.86
C ASP A 34 9.99 -16.78 -9.15
N ASP A 35 9.43 -15.84 -8.41
CA ASP A 35 10.15 -14.92 -7.53
C ASP A 35 9.77 -15.17 -6.07
N ILE A 36 10.78 -15.31 -5.22
CA ILE A 36 10.66 -15.65 -3.81
C ILE A 36 11.08 -14.44 -2.98
N LEU A 37 10.10 -13.82 -2.33
CA LEU A 37 10.30 -12.74 -1.37
C LEU A 37 10.68 -13.35 -0.01
N TYR A 38 11.90 -13.89 0.06
CA TYR A 38 12.38 -14.75 1.15
C TYR A 38 12.13 -14.18 2.55
N HIS A 39 12.41 -12.89 2.76
CA HIS A 39 12.25 -12.24 4.06
C HIS A 39 10.80 -11.99 4.47
N PHE A 40 9.85 -12.12 3.55
CA PHE A 40 8.42 -12.00 3.82
C PHE A 40 7.71 -13.36 3.83
N ASN A 41 8.40 -14.46 3.52
CA ASN A 41 7.78 -15.77 3.32
C ASN A 41 6.68 -15.75 2.24
N LEU A 42 6.84 -14.90 1.22
CA LEU A 42 5.92 -14.77 0.09
C LEU A 42 6.62 -15.17 -1.21
N GLY A 43 5.85 -15.49 -2.24
CA GLY A 43 6.39 -15.80 -3.56
C GLY A 43 5.30 -15.83 -4.62
N THR A 44 5.68 -15.65 -5.88
CA THR A 44 4.73 -15.53 -7.00
C THR A 44 4.01 -16.84 -7.34
N SER A 45 4.63 -17.99 -7.07
CA SER A 45 4.01 -19.31 -7.26
C SER A 45 3.13 -19.75 -6.08
N THR A 46 3.39 -19.22 -4.90
CA THR A 46 2.72 -19.61 -3.65
C THR A 46 1.57 -18.68 -3.27
N HIS A 47 1.59 -17.43 -3.77
CA HIS A 47 0.63 -16.40 -3.39
C HIS A 47 0.13 -15.62 -4.61
N ASN A 48 -1.16 -15.28 -4.60
CA ASN A 48 -1.74 -14.37 -5.59
C ASN A 48 -1.49 -12.91 -5.18
N LEU A 49 -0.30 -12.39 -5.46
CA LEU A 49 0.13 -11.05 -5.04
C LEU A 49 -0.80 -9.93 -5.57
N PRO A 50 -1.28 -9.95 -6.83
CA PRO A 50 -2.26 -8.97 -7.30
C PRO A 50 -3.55 -8.96 -6.49
N ALA A 51 -4.08 -10.13 -6.11
CA ALA A 51 -5.29 -10.22 -5.30
C ALA A 51 -5.05 -9.78 -3.84
N MET A 52 -3.85 -9.98 -3.31
CA MET A 52 -3.50 -9.61 -1.94
C MET A 52 -3.19 -8.11 -1.77
N PHE A 53 -2.56 -7.48 -2.77
CA PHE A 53 -1.98 -6.14 -2.63
C PHE A 53 -2.37 -5.15 -3.72
N GLY A 54 -3.15 -5.55 -4.73
CA GLY A 54 -3.50 -4.68 -5.86
C GLY A 54 -4.35 -3.45 -5.50
N ASP A 55 -5.01 -3.46 -4.34
CA ASP A 55 -5.79 -2.34 -3.80
C ASP A 55 -4.99 -1.44 -2.85
N VAL A 56 -3.72 -1.75 -2.56
CA VAL A 56 -2.86 -0.94 -1.68
C VAL A 56 -2.55 0.40 -2.34
N LYS A 57 -2.82 1.50 -1.62
CA LYS A 57 -2.48 2.88 -2.02
C LYS A 57 -1.50 3.55 -1.05
N PHE A 58 -1.43 3.08 0.20
CA PHE A 58 -0.53 3.63 1.22
C PHE A 58 0.31 2.53 1.85
N VAL A 59 1.62 2.74 1.94
CA VAL A 59 2.54 1.84 2.64
C VAL A 59 3.22 2.63 3.76
N CYS A 60 3.00 2.23 5.01
CA CYS A 60 3.67 2.78 6.18
C CYS A 60 4.73 1.78 6.67
N VAL A 61 5.94 2.25 6.94
CA VAL A 61 7.06 1.42 7.38
C VAL A 61 7.68 1.92 8.68
N GLY A 62 8.15 1.01 9.53
CA GLY A 62 8.84 1.40 10.76
C GLY A 62 9.40 0.21 11.55
N GLY A 63 10.60 0.33 12.11
CA GLY A 63 11.37 -0.85 12.53
C GLY A 63 10.85 -1.68 13.72
N SER A 64 9.76 -1.30 14.40
CA SER A 64 9.22 -2.10 15.51
C SER A 64 7.96 -2.83 15.07
N PRO A 65 7.95 -4.18 15.02
CA PRO A 65 6.77 -4.97 14.64
C PRO A 65 5.52 -4.62 15.45
N TRP A 66 5.69 -4.43 16.75
CA TRP A 66 4.59 -4.03 17.63
C TRP A 66 4.03 -2.65 17.28
N ARG A 67 4.90 -1.68 16.97
CA ARG A 67 4.46 -0.34 16.54
C ARG A 67 3.67 -0.40 15.23
N MET A 68 4.10 -1.24 14.29
CA MET A 68 3.43 -1.39 12.99
C MET A 68 2.09 -2.13 13.11
N LYS A 69 1.97 -3.06 14.07
CA LYS A 69 0.68 -3.66 14.44
C LYS A 69 -0.26 -2.65 15.07
N SER A 70 0.18 -1.91 16.10
CA SER A 70 -0.66 -0.88 16.71
C SER A 70 -1.08 0.21 15.73
N PHE A 71 -0.20 0.53 14.76
CA PHE A 71 -0.55 1.44 13.67
C PHE A 71 -1.71 0.92 12.81
N ILE A 72 -1.69 -0.35 12.39
CA ILE A 72 -2.77 -0.86 11.53
C ILE A 72 -4.11 -0.93 12.30
N GLU A 73 -4.06 -1.29 13.59
CA GLU A 73 -5.23 -1.33 14.47
C GLU A 73 -5.84 0.08 14.62
N TYR A 74 -4.98 1.09 14.82
CA TYR A 74 -5.40 2.48 14.90
C TYR A 74 -6.03 2.97 13.58
N ILE A 75 -5.38 2.70 12.44
CA ILE A 75 -5.88 3.12 11.12
C ILE A 75 -7.20 2.44 10.77
N ALA A 76 -7.42 1.20 11.19
CA ALA A 76 -8.70 0.55 10.97
C ALA A 76 -9.87 1.31 11.62
N GLY A 77 -9.67 1.83 12.83
CA GLY A 77 -10.66 2.68 13.50
C GLY A 77 -10.85 4.03 12.81
N GLU A 78 -9.76 4.72 12.47
CA GLU A 78 -9.82 6.01 11.77
C GLU A 78 -10.51 5.93 10.40
N LEU A 79 -10.37 4.80 9.70
CA LEU A 79 -11.03 4.55 8.42
C LEU A 79 -12.44 3.95 8.56
N SER A 80 -12.93 3.72 9.79
CA SER A 80 -14.21 3.03 10.04
C SER A 80 -14.27 1.64 9.37
N LEU A 81 -13.13 0.95 9.30
CA LEU A 81 -12.97 -0.42 8.79
C LEU A 81 -12.73 -1.44 9.90
N GLU A 82 -12.75 -0.99 11.15
CA GLU A 82 -12.63 -1.85 12.32
C GLU A 82 -13.80 -2.84 12.41
N ASP A 83 -13.47 -4.11 12.63
CA ASP A 83 -14.44 -5.13 13.04
C ASP A 83 -14.00 -5.60 14.44
N PRO A 84 -14.89 -5.53 15.46
CA PRO A 84 -14.60 -6.00 16.82
C PRO A 84 -14.11 -7.45 16.91
N LYS A 85 -14.33 -8.25 15.86
CA LYS A 85 -13.87 -9.64 15.75
C LYS A 85 -12.73 -9.83 14.76
N ALA A 86 -12.34 -8.79 14.02
CA ALA A 86 -11.23 -8.90 13.09
C ALA A 86 -9.91 -8.96 13.85
N GLU A 87 -9.18 -10.03 13.61
CA GLU A 87 -7.75 -10.06 13.87
C GLU A 87 -7.03 -9.43 12.66
N TYR A 88 -5.92 -8.73 12.93
CA TYR A 88 -4.98 -8.29 11.90
C TYR A 88 -3.84 -9.31 11.84
N PRO A 89 -3.96 -10.38 11.04
CA PRO A 89 -2.94 -11.42 10.97
C PRO A 89 -1.65 -10.86 10.40
N ASN A 90 -0.52 -11.32 10.94
CA ASN A 90 0.77 -11.07 10.31
C ASN A 90 0.82 -11.85 8.99
N ILE A 91 0.83 -11.15 7.86
CA ILE A 91 0.90 -11.72 6.51
C ILE A 91 2.23 -12.47 6.31
N CYS A 92 3.31 -12.03 6.95
CA CYS A 92 4.61 -12.69 6.95
C CYS A 92 4.68 -13.86 7.95
N ALA A 93 3.55 -14.43 8.38
CA ALA A 93 3.57 -15.60 9.26
C ALA A 93 4.42 -16.73 8.64
N GLY A 94 5.27 -17.34 9.46
CA GLY A 94 6.28 -18.31 9.02
C GLY A 94 7.71 -17.76 8.98
N THR A 95 7.90 -16.45 9.20
CA THR A 95 9.20 -15.84 9.46
C THR A 95 9.12 -14.84 10.61
N ASP A 96 10.27 -14.52 11.21
CA ASP A 96 10.45 -13.51 12.26
C ASP A 96 11.23 -12.27 11.77
N ARG A 97 11.55 -12.20 10.46
CA ARG A 97 12.36 -11.13 9.87
C ARG A 97 11.63 -9.80 9.76
N TYR A 98 10.38 -9.85 9.34
CA TYR A 98 9.50 -8.71 9.18
C TYR A 98 8.07 -9.10 9.55
N ALA A 99 7.28 -8.12 9.96
CA ALA A 99 5.84 -8.28 10.18
C ALA A 99 5.09 -7.37 9.22
N MET A 100 3.99 -7.87 8.66
CA MET A 100 3.20 -7.16 7.68
C MET A 100 1.72 -7.29 8.01
N TYR A 101 1.02 -6.17 8.00
CA TYR A 101 -0.41 -6.10 8.26
C TYR A 101 -1.09 -5.23 7.21
N LYS A 102 -2.35 -5.54 6.88
CA LYS A 102 -3.12 -4.81 5.86
C LYS A 102 -4.54 -4.56 6.34
N ILE A 103 -5.05 -3.36 6.08
CA ILE A 103 -6.49 -3.03 6.19
C ILE A 103 -6.88 -2.11 5.04
N GLY A 104 -7.88 -2.52 4.25
CA GLY A 104 -8.28 -1.80 3.04
C GLY A 104 -7.06 -1.43 2.17
N PRO A 105 -6.89 -0.14 1.79
CA PRO A 105 -5.80 0.32 0.94
C PRO A 105 -4.47 0.60 1.69
N VAL A 106 -4.38 0.31 2.99
CA VAL A 106 -3.19 0.60 3.82
C VAL A 106 -2.43 -0.69 4.15
N LEU A 107 -1.13 -0.67 3.85
CA LEU A 107 -0.16 -1.71 4.20
C LEU A 107 0.82 -1.18 5.26
N SER A 108 1.03 -1.95 6.33
CA SER A 108 1.93 -1.62 7.44
C SER A 108 3.02 -2.68 7.54
N VAL A 109 4.29 -2.27 7.49
CA VAL A 109 5.44 -3.21 7.48
C VAL A 109 6.50 -2.77 8.49
N SER A 110 6.96 -3.68 9.34
CA SER A 110 8.16 -3.47 10.17
C SER A 110 9.38 -4.13 9.60
#